data_AF-A0A6N7VJU3-F1
#
_entry.id   AF-A0A6N7VJU3-F1
#
_cell.length_a   1.000
_cell.length_b   1.000
_cell.length_c   1.000
_cell.angle_alpha   90.00
_cell.angle_beta   90.00
_cell.angle_gamma   90.00
#
_symmetry.space_group_name_H-M   'P 1'
#
loop_
_entity.id
_entity.type
_entity.pdbx_description
1 polymer ?
#
loop_
_entity_poly.entity_id
_entity_poly.type
_entity_poly.pdbx_seq_one_letter_code
_entity_poly.pdbx_strand_id
1 'polypeptide(L)'
;MAKPYNHRRAENEYVKWKQKDEKFMIMNGMPKEKVKIMRDFDRKQFNSNRRYEEKIDFDSEKIISKAQQSEVFSLNDSSSLEDFINSISSIAFAEALKELGFEVQIIVFLMYWYYVKI
;
A
#
# COMPACT_ATOMS: atom_id res chain seq x y z
N MET A 1 -22.81 -12.35 -13.27
CA MET A 1 -23.29 -11.56 -12.11
C MET A 1 -22.09 -11.26 -11.22
N ALA A 2 -21.71 -9.98 -11.07
CA ALA A 2 -20.66 -9.62 -10.13
C ALA A 2 -21.19 -9.77 -8.69
N LYS A 3 -20.35 -10.28 -7.78
CA LYS A 3 -20.77 -10.60 -6.40
C LYS A 3 -20.77 -9.32 -5.57
N PRO A 4 -21.76 -9.11 -4.69
CA PRO A 4 -21.78 -7.99 -3.75
C PRO A 4 -20.52 -7.99 -2.88
N TYR A 5 -20.10 -6.80 -2.45
CA TYR A 5 -18.88 -6.61 -1.68
C TYR A 5 -18.82 -7.52 -0.44
N ASN A 6 -17.76 -8.32 -0.33
CA ASN A 6 -17.61 -9.28 0.75
C ASN A 6 -16.79 -8.67 1.91
N HIS A 7 -17.49 -8.01 2.83
CA HIS A 7 -16.88 -7.36 4.00
C HIS A 7 -15.95 -8.27 4.80
N ARG A 8 -16.35 -9.53 5.02
CA ARG A 8 -15.54 -10.48 5.81
C ARG A 8 -14.22 -10.79 5.12
N ARG A 9 -14.25 -10.94 3.79
CA ARG A 9 -13.04 -11.18 3.01
C ARG A 9 -12.12 -9.95 3.03
N ALA A 10 -12.67 -8.77 2.77
CA ALA A 10 -11.89 -7.53 2.75
C ALA A 10 -11.24 -7.21 4.10
N GLU A 11 -11.97 -7.37 5.21
CA GLU A 11 -11.40 -7.18 6.56
C GLU A 11 -10.27 -8.19 6.85
N ASN A 12 -10.46 -9.46 6.48
CA ASN A 12 -9.44 -10.49 6.67
C ASN A 12 -8.16 -10.21 5.85
N GLU A 13 -8.32 -9.76 4.61
CA GLU A 13 -7.19 -9.37 3.75
C GLU A 13 -6.48 -8.14 4.33
N TYR A 14 -7.23 -7.11 4.76
CA TYR A 14 -6.70 -5.91 5.42
C TYR A 14 -5.89 -6.24 6.68
N VAL A 15 -6.41 -7.11 7.56
CA VAL A 15 -5.72 -7.49 8.81
C VAL A 15 -4.43 -8.24 8.52
N LYS A 16 -4.45 -9.25 7.65
CA LYS A 16 -3.25 -10.01 7.27
C LYS A 16 -2.18 -9.08 6.68
N TRP A 17 -2.63 -8.14 5.86
CA TRP A 17 -1.77 -7.15 5.25
C TRP A 17 -1.12 -6.25 6.30
N LYS A 18 -1.90 -5.57 7.14
CA LYS A 18 -1.36 -4.67 8.18
C LYS A 18 -0.41 -5.37 9.15
N GLN A 19 -0.67 -6.63 9.49
CA GLN A 19 0.25 -7.42 10.30
C GLN A 19 1.63 -7.59 9.66
N LYS A 20 1.68 -7.76 8.33
CA LYS A 20 2.94 -7.88 7.59
C LYS A 20 3.70 -6.55 7.60
N ASP A 21 3.01 -5.44 7.36
CA ASP A 21 3.59 -4.10 7.37
C ASP A 21 4.17 -3.75 8.73
N GLU A 22 3.38 -3.94 9.79
CA GLU A 22 3.79 -3.63 11.16
C GLU A 22 5.01 -4.45 11.55
N LYS A 23 5.03 -5.74 11.20
CA LYS A 23 6.20 -6.60 11.44
C LYS A 23 7.42 -6.10 10.68
N PHE A 24 7.26 -5.71 9.41
CA PHE A 24 8.34 -5.16 8.61
C PHE A 24 8.89 -3.86 9.20
N MET A 25 8.02 -2.90 9.54
CA MET A 25 8.42 -1.62 10.11
C MET A 25 9.16 -1.80 11.45
N ILE A 26 8.64 -2.65 12.35
CA ILE A 26 9.28 -2.93 13.64
C ILE A 26 10.63 -3.62 13.45
N MET A 27 10.72 -4.60 12.55
CA MET A 27 11.97 -5.32 12.27
C MET A 27 13.06 -4.39 11.72
N ASN A 28 12.66 -3.36 10.97
CA ASN A 28 13.56 -2.34 10.46
C ASN A 28 13.82 -1.21 11.47
N GLY A 29 13.27 -1.25 12.67
CA GLY A 29 13.59 -0.28 13.73
C GLY A 29 12.65 0.93 13.84
N MET A 30 11.49 0.89 13.19
CA MET A 30 10.46 1.90 13.42
C MET A 30 9.88 1.79 14.84
N PRO A 31 9.80 2.90 15.61
CA PRO A 31 9.19 2.89 16.95
C PRO A 31 7.74 2.42 16.93
N LYS A 32 7.34 1.62 17.92
CA LYS A 32 5.98 1.06 18.01
C LYS A 32 4.91 2.15 18.08
N GLU A 33 5.22 3.28 18.69
CA GLU A 33 4.34 4.44 18.77
C GLU A 33 4.04 5.01 17.38
N LYS A 34 5.06 5.14 16.52
CA LYS A 34 4.89 5.60 15.13
C LYS A 34 4.13 4.58 14.29
N VAL A 35 4.44 3.30 14.45
CA VAL A 35 3.71 2.20 13.79
C VAL A 35 2.22 2.23 14.16
N LYS A 36 1.89 2.49 15.44
CA LYS A 36 0.51 2.62 15.89
C LYS A 36 -0.19 3.82 15.25
N ILE A 37 0.46 4.98 15.18
CA ILE A 37 -0.08 6.17 14.51
C ILE A 37 -0.41 5.86 13.05
N MET A 38 0.49 5.18 12.33
CA MET A 38 0.25 4.76 10.94
C MET A 38 -0.93 3.78 10.84
N ARG A 39 -1.00 2.77 11.72
CA ARG A 39 -2.11 1.81 11.76
C ARG A 39 -3.46 2.51 11.95
N ASP A 40 -3.53 3.48 12.88
CA ASP A 40 -4.76 4.23 13.16
C ASP A 40 -5.19 5.09 11.96
N PHE A 41 -4.22 5.66 11.23
CA PHE A 41 -4.46 6.38 9.99
C PHE A 41 -5.00 5.45 8.88
N ASP A 42 -4.30 4.35 8.62
CA ASP A 42 -4.68 3.35 7.62
C ASP A 42 -6.09 2.78 7.90
N ARG A 43 -6.44 2.59 9.17
CA ARG A 43 -7.77 2.12 9.58
C ARG A 43 -8.87 3.10 9.22
N LYS A 44 -8.63 4.40 9.39
CA LYS A 44 -9.59 5.44 8.98
C LYS A 44 -9.79 5.44 7.47
N GLN A 45 -8.71 5.34 6.69
CA GLN A 45 -8.78 5.27 5.23
C GLN A 45 -9.52 4.03 4.75
N PHE A 46 -9.19 2.85 5.28
CA PHE A 46 -9.89 1.60 4.94
C PHE A 46 -11.39 1.68 5.22
N ASN A 47 -11.77 2.20 6.39
CA ASN A 47 -13.18 2.38 6.74
C ASN A 47 -13.90 3.40 5.84
N SER A 48 -13.19 4.40 5.31
CA SER A 48 -13.75 5.37 4.36
C SER A 48 -13.99 4.73 3.00
N ASN A 49 -13.00 3.99 2.47
CA ASN A 49 -13.11 3.29 1.20
C ASN A 49 -14.23 2.24 1.24
N ARG A 50 -14.33 1.48 2.33
CA ARG A 50 -15.41 0.51 2.53
C ARG A 50 -16.79 1.17 2.45
N ARG A 51 -16.98 2.32 3.11
CA ARG A 51 -18.24 3.10 3.04
C ARG A 51 -18.51 3.67 1.66
N TYR A 52 -17.46 3.95 0.88
CA TYR A 52 -17.60 4.40 -0.49
C TYR A 52 -18.07 3.25 -1.37
N GLU A 53 -17.39 2.10 -1.34
CA GLU A 53 -17.76 0.89 -2.08
C GLU A 53 -19.18 0.40 -1.75
N GLU A 54 -19.63 0.54 -0.49
CA GLU A 54 -21.02 0.29 -0.08
C GLU A 54 -22.06 1.20 -0.79
N LYS A 55 -21.64 2.37 -1.28
CA LYS A 55 -22.50 3.41 -1.87
C LYS A 55 -22.40 3.51 -3.40
N ILE A 56 -21.47 2.81 -4.04
CA ILE A 56 -21.34 2.81 -5.50
C ILE A 56 -22.53 2.02 -6.08
N ASP A 57 -23.34 2.68 -6.90
CA ASP A 57 -24.39 2.02 -7.68
C ASP A 57 -23.75 1.26 -8.86
N PHE A 58 -24.30 0.10 -9.19
CA PHE A 58 -23.74 -0.91 -10.11
C PHE A 58 -23.34 -0.35 -11.49
N ASP A 59 -24.01 0.70 -11.97
CA ASP A 59 -23.70 1.34 -13.26
C ASP A 59 -22.41 2.18 -13.23
N SER A 60 -22.03 2.72 -12.07
CA SER A 60 -20.80 3.51 -11.92
C SER A 60 -19.53 2.64 -11.84
N GLU A 61 -19.61 1.40 -11.33
CA GLU A 61 -18.48 0.45 -11.37
C GLU A 61 -18.07 0.08 -12.80
N LYS A 62 -19.03 -0.11 -13.71
CA LYS A 62 -18.78 -0.49 -15.11
C LYS A 62 -18.07 0.60 -15.91
N ILE A 63 -18.24 1.86 -15.51
CA ILE A 63 -17.59 3.03 -16.10
C ILE A 63 -16.15 3.15 -15.58
N ILE A 64 -15.94 2.94 -14.28
CA ILE A 64 -14.61 3.00 -13.64
C ILE A 64 -13.73 1.82 -14.07
N SER A 65 -14.28 0.61 -14.15
CA SER A 65 -13.53 -0.59 -14.57
C SER A 65 -13.05 -0.54 -16.02
N LYS A 66 -13.70 0.27 -16.87
CA LYS A 66 -13.26 0.50 -18.26
C LYS A 66 -12.15 1.56 -18.37
N ALA A 67 -11.96 2.37 -17.33
CA ALA A 67 -11.00 3.48 -17.33
C ALA A 67 -9.60 3.09 -16.83
N GLN A 68 -9.42 1.91 -16.24
CA GLN A 68 -8.12 1.44 -15.77
C GLN A 68 -7.62 0.27 -16.61
N GLN A 69 -6.69 0.55 -17.54
CA GLN A 69 -5.48 -0.25 -17.73
C GLN A 69 -4.37 0.65 -18.32
N SER A 70 -3.27 0.78 -17.59
CA SER A 70 -1.94 1.03 -18.16
C SER A 70 -1.02 -0.02 -17.54
N GLU A 71 -0.30 -0.76 -18.39
CA GLU A 71 0.55 -1.90 -18.02
C GLU A 71 1.43 -1.63 -16.80
N VAL A 72 1.28 -2.46 -15.77
CA VAL A 72 2.10 -2.44 -14.57
C VAL A 72 3.43 -3.13 -14.89
N PHE A 73 4.52 -2.37 -14.84
CA PHE A 73 5.88 -2.90 -14.88
C PHE A 73 6.10 -3.76 -13.62
N SER A 74 6.28 -5.06 -13.82
CA SER A 74 6.59 -6.03 -12.77
C SER A 74 8.08 -5.95 -12.41
N LEU A 75 8.40 -5.33 -11.28
CA LEU A 75 9.64 -5.62 -10.54
C LEU A 75 9.28 -6.48 -9.34
N ASN A 76 9.23 -7.79 -9.59
CA ASN A 76 9.29 -8.78 -8.54
C ASN A 76 10.74 -8.77 -7.99
N ASP A 77 10.86 -8.88 -6.66
CA ASP A 77 12.06 -9.33 -5.93
C ASP A 77 12.90 -8.33 -5.12
N SER A 78 12.45 -7.09 -4.85
CA SER A 78 13.10 -6.31 -3.77
C SER A 78 12.61 -6.78 -2.40
N SER A 79 13.39 -7.64 -1.76
CA SER A 79 13.09 -8.19 -0.43
C SER A 79 13.50 -7.26 0.72
N SER A 80 14.35 -6.26 0.43
CA SER A 80 14.91 -5.33 1.39
C SER A 80 14.76 -3.85 0.96
N LEU A 81 14.83 -2.94 1.94
CA LEU A 81 14.80 -1.50 1.71
C LEU A 81 15.95 -1.03 0.81
N GLU A 82 17.13 -1.63 0.98
CA GLU A 82 18.33 -1.31 0.19
C GLU A 82 18.16 -1.72 -1.28
N ASP A 83 17.62 -2.93 -1.52
CA ASP A 83 17.33 -3.41 -2.88
C ASP A 83 16.31 -2.51 -3.57
N PHE A 84 15.29 -2.04 -2.83
CA PHE A 84 14.33 -1.09 -3.37
C PHE A 84 15.01 0.22 -3.77
N ILE A 85 15.79 0.84 -2.90
CA ILE A 85 16.47 2.10 -3.20
C ILE A 85 17.39 1.93 -4.42
N ASN A 86 18.08 0.80 -4.52
CA ASN A 86 18.98 0.51 -5.65
C ASN A 86 18.22 0.15 -6.95
N SER A 87 16.97 -0.28 -6.86
CA SER A 87 16.11 -0.55 -8.03
C SER A 87 15.51 0.71 -8.67
N ILE A 88 15.60 1.86 -7.99
CA ILE A 88 15.09 3.13 -8.50
C ILE A 88 15.95 3.59 -9.69
N SER A 89 15.33 3.69 -10.88
CA SER A 89 16.00 4.10 -12.11
C SER A 89 16.44 5.58 -12.12
N SER A 90 15.76 6.43 -11.35
CA SER A 90 16.11 7.83 -11.21
C SER A 90 17.14 8.03 -10.10
N ILE A 91 18.38 8.32 -10.48
CA ILE A 91 19.49 8.59 -9.57
C ILE A 91 19.15 9.76 -8.63
N ALA A 92 18.59 10.85 -9.17
CA ALA A 92 18.21 12.02 -8.38
C ALA A 92 17.13 11.69 -7.33
N PHE A 93 16.17 10.81 -7.65
CA PHE A 93 15.17 10.38 -6.68
C PHE A 93 15.76 9.46 -5.62
N ALA A 94 16.64 8.52 -6.01
CA ALA A 94 17.31 7.62 -5.08
C ALA A 94 18.22 8.40 -4.10
N GLU A 95 18.96 9.39 -4.57
CA GLU A 95 19.78 10.29 -3.74
C GLU A 95 18.92 11.12 -2.79
N ALA A 96 17.87 11.77 -3.30
CA ALA A 96 16.94 12.51 -2.46
C ALA A 96 16.29 11.62 -1.39
N LEU A 97 15.95 10.36 -1.72
CA LEU A 97 15.37 9.42 -0.77
C LEU A 97 16.38 9.01 0.31
N LYS A 98 17.67 8.87 -0.04
CA LYS A 98 18.76 8.61 0.93
C LYS A 98 18.98 9.78 1.89
N GLU A 99 18.77 11.01 1.43
CA GLU A 99 18.85 12.22 2.28
C GLU A 99 17.66 12.36 3.23
N LEU A 100 16.52 11.73 2.93
CA LEU A 100 15.36 11.70 3.81
C LEU A 100 15.56 10.76 4.99
N GLY A 101 14.87 11.07 6.09
CA GLY A 101 14.89 10.24 7.29
C GLY A 101 14.44 8.80 7.02
N PHE A 102 15.03 7.87 7.76
CA PHE A 102 14.78 6.44 7.65
C PHE A 102 13.29 6.05 7.65
N GLU A 103 12.49 6.71 8.48
CA GLU A 103 11.05 6.42 8.53
C GLU A 103 10.34 6.78 7.22
N VAL A 104 10.77 7.84 6.53
CA VAL A 104 10.21 8.25 5.23
C VAL A 104 10.59 7.24 4.14
N GLN A 105 11.82 6.74 4.17
CA GLN A 105 12.28 5.69 3.24
C GLN A 105 11.41 4.43 3.35
N ILE A 106 11.11 3.98 4.58
CA ILE A 106 10.20 2.85 4.81
C ILE A 106 8.79 3.14 4.31
N ILE A 107 8.25 4.35 4.56
CA ILE A 107 6.91 4.72 4.09
C ILE A 107 6.84 4.65 2.57
N VAL A 108 7.82 5.25 1.87
CA VAL A 108 7.88 5.26 0.40
C VAL A 108 8.05 3.84 -0.14
N PHE A 109 8.88 3.00 0.49
CA PHE A 109 9.02 1.59 0.13
C PHE A 109 7.68 0.84 0.23
N LEU A 110 6.97 0.97 1.36
CA LEU A 110 5.69 0.32 1.54
C LEU A 110 4.66 0.84 0.53
N MET A 111 4.58 2.16 0.31
CA MET A 111 3.72 2.76 -0.71
C MET A 111 3.97 2.17 -2.10
N TYR A 112 5.23 2.10 -2.52
CA TYR A 112 5.60 1.54 -3.82
C TYR A 112 5.28 0.04 -3.92
N TRP A 113 5.53 -0.73 -2.85
CA TRP A 113 5.20 -2.15 -2.81
C TRP A 113 3.70 -2.41 -3.00
N TYR A 114 2.83 -1.47 -2.63
CA TYR A 114 1.39 -1.55 -2.91
C TYR A 114 1.06 -1.32 -4.37
N TYR A 115 1.68 -0.34 -5.02
CA TYR A 115 1.42 -0.03 -6.43
C TYR A 115 1.79 -1.18 -7.37
N VAL A 116 2.77 -2.01 -7.01
CA VAL A 116 3.22 -3.14 -7.83
C VAL A 116 2.35 -4.40 -7.66
N LYS A 117 1.45 -4.45 -6.67
CA LYS A 117 0.61 -5.63 -6.38
C LYS A 117 -0.88 -5.50 -6.73
N ILE A 118 -1.32 -4.32 -7.17
CA ILE A 118 -2.68 -4.05 -7.67
C ILE A 118 -2.63 -4.06 -9.20
#